data_AF-A0A1Q5K548-F1
#
_entry.id   AF-A0A1Q5K548-F1
#
_cell.length_a   1.000
_cell.length_b   1.000
_cell.length_c   1.000
_cell.angle_alpha   90.00
_cell.angle_beta   90.00
_cell.angle_gamma   90.00
#
_symmetry.space_group_name_H-M   'P 1'
#
loop_
_entity.id
_entity.type
_entity.pdbx_description
1 polymer ?
#
loop_
_entity_poly.entity_id
_entity_poly.type
_entity_poly.pdbx_seq_one_letter_code
_entity_poly.pdbx_strand_id
1 'polypeptide(L)'
;MADARETERGQRGGWARRLSGYAWRYRRNVLLALGSSLAGMAVMALVPLITKVIIDDVVVGHTRSLAVWTGLLIVAAGLVYASTYIRRYYGGRLALDVQHDLRTGMYGTITRLDGKRQDELSTGQVVGRATSDLQLIQSLLFMLPMTIGNVLLFL
;
A
#
# COMPACT_ATOMS: atom_id res chain seq x y z
N MET A 1 -27.36 20.21 16.60
CA MET A 1 -27.03 18.83 16.17
C MET A 1 -26.63 18.71 14.68
N ALA A 2 -27.03 19.62 13.78
CA ALA A 2 -26.58 19.62 12.38
C ALA A 2 -25.12 20.12 12.20
N ASP A 3 -24.72 21.14 12.98
CA ASP A 3 -23.42 21.81 12.92
C ASP A 3 -22.21 20.88 13.23
N ALA A 4 -22.34 19.99 14.21
CA ALA A 4 -21.32 18.99 14.53
C ALA A 4 -21.07 17.96 13.40
N ARG A 5 -22.08 17.72 12.54
CA ARG A 5 -21.95 16.80 11.39
C ARG A 5 -21.24 17.46 10.20
N GLU A 6 -21.18 18.79 10.15
CA GLU A 6 -20.45 19.54 9.11
C GLU A 6 -18.97 19.68 9.46
N THR A 7 -18.64 19.94 10.74
CA THR A 7 -17.24 19.98 11.22
C THR A 7 -16.54 18.62 11.06
N GLU A 8 -17.24 17.51 11.32
CA GLU A 8 -16.71 16.17 11.07
C GLU A 8 -16.46 15.88 9.58
N ARG A 9 -17.31 16.34 8.66
CA ARG A 9 -17.10 16.14 7.21
C ARG A 9 -15.90 16.91 6.68
N GLY A 10 -15.68 18.14 7.16
CA GLY A 10 -14.51 18.95 6.83
C GLY A 10 -13.18 18.37 7.35
N GLN A 11 -13.20 17.75 8.54
CA GLN A 11 -12.02 17.09 9.12
C GLN A 11 -11.72 15.71 8.49
N ARG A 12 -12.74 14.94 8.09
CA ARG A 12 -12.58 13.62 7.47
C ARG A 12 -11.89 13.64 6.10
N GLY A 13 -11.97 14.73 5.34
CA GLY A 13 -11.23 14.90 4.08
C GLY A 13 -9.80 15.43 4.24
N GLY A 14 -9.54 16.18 5.33
CA GLY A 14 -8.28 16.90 5.52
C GLY A 14 -7.10 16.00 5.84
N TRP A 15 -7.29 14.97 6.68
CA TRP A 15 -6.20 14.07 7.09
C TRP A 15 -5.70 13.22 5.91
N ALA A 16 -6.62 12.71 5.08
CA ALA A 16 -6.29 11.89 3.92
C ALA A 16 -5.50 12.71 2.89
N ARG A 17 -5.92 13.96 2.63
CA ARG A 17 -5.19 14.90 1.75
C ARG A 17 -3.80 15.25 2.28
N ARG A 18 -3.65 15.38 3.60
CA ARG A 18 -2.34 15.61 4.23
C ARG A 18 -1.45 14.39 4.08
N LEU A 19 -1.96 13.20 4.40
CA LEU A 19 -1.22 11.94 4.29
C LEU A 19 -0.83 11.64 2.84
N SER A 20 -1.73 11.88 1.88
CA SER A 20 -1.41 11.76 0.45
C SER A 20 -0.32 12.75 0.05
N GLY A 21 -0.33 13.97 0.60
CA GLY A 21 0.76 14.94 0.44
C GLY A 21 2.10 14.43 0.95
N TYR A 22 2.14 13.79 2.13
CA TYR A 22 3.36 13.15 2.65
C TYR A 22 3.81 11.99 1.78
N ALA A 23 2.91 11.09 1.37
CA ALA A 23 3.23 9.98 0.49
C ALA A 23 3.75 10.46 -0.88
N TRP A 24 3.19 11.55 -1.42
CA TRP A 24 3.57 12.09 -2.72
C TRP A 24 4.97 12.70 -2.74
N ARG A 25 5.54 13.08 -1.59
CA ARG A 25 6.98 13.43 -1.49
C ARG A 25 7.87 12.28 -1.96
N TYR A 26 7.41 11.04 -1.76
CA TYR A 26 8.07 9.82 -2.19
C TYR A 26 7.40 9.22 -3.44
N ARG A 27 7.03 10.08 -4.41
CA ARG A 27 6.33 9.71 -5.66
C ARG A 27 6.92 8.49 -6.37
N ARG A 28 8.25 8.32 -6.37
CA ARG A 28 8.89 7.15 -6.99
C ARG A 28 8.49 5.85 -6.28
N ASN A 29 8.48 5.83 -4.96
CA ASN A 29 8.09 4.67 -4.17
C ASN A 29 6.59 4.37 -4.37
N VAL A 30 5.75 5.42 -4.38
CA VAL A 30 4.32 5.32 -4.67
C VAL A 30 4.06 4.70 -6.04
N LEU A 31 4.68 5.23 -7.09
CA LEU A 31 4.49 4.77 -8.47
C LEU A 31 5.01 3.34 -8.66
N LEU A 32 6.16 3.01 -8.07
CA LEU A 32 6.69 1.64 -8.14
C LEU A 32 5.82 0.64 -7.39
N ALA A 33 5.33 0.99 -6.20
CA ALA A 33 4.45 0.13 -5.42
C ALA A 33 3.10 -0.09 -6.12
N LEU A 34 2.46 0.98 -6.62
CA LEU A 34 1.20 0.89 -7.35
C LEU A 34 1.35 0.18 -8.69
N GLY A 35 2.33 0.59 -9.50
CA GLY A 35 2.55 0.03 -10.83
C GLY A 35 2.85 -1.47 -10.78
N SER A 36 3.72 -1.90 -9.85
CA SER A 36 4.01 -3.33 -9.66
C SER A 36 2.83 -4.11 -9.08
N SER A 37 2.00 -3.51 -8.23
CA SER A 37 0.76 -4.13 -7.76
C SER A 37 -0.18 -4.46 -8.92
N LEU A 38 -0.43 -3.46 -9.78
CA LEU A 38 -1.28 -3.58 -10.96
C LEU A 38 -0.72 -4.58 -11.97
N ALA A 39 0.58 -4.52 -12.25
CA ALA A 39 1.23 -5.47 -13.15
C ALA A 39 1.11 -6.91 -12.65
N GLY A 40 1.40 -7.16 -11.36
CA GLY A 40 1.28 -8.49 -10.77
C GLY A 40 -0.15 -9.02 -10.79
N MET A 41 -1.13 -8.14 -10.59
CA MET A 41 -2.55 -8.44 -10.66
C MET A 41 -3.03 -8.79 -12.06
N ALA A 42 -2.61 -8.02 -13.08
CA ALA A 42 -2.90 -8.34 -14.47
C ALA A 42 -2.34 -9.72 -14.86
N VAL A 43 -1.11 -10.03 -14.44
CA VAL A 43 -0.53 -11.36 -14.68
C VAL A 43 -1.32 -12.45 -13.96
N MET A 44 -1.70 -12.25 -12.70
CA MET A 44 -2.53 -13.20 -11.95
C MET A 44 -3.89 -13.46 -12.61
N ALA A 45 -4.51 -12.43 -13.22
CA ALA A 45 -5.77 -12.58 -13.95
C ALA A 45 -5.62 -13.41 -15.24
N LEU A 46 -4.42 -13.48 -15.83
CA LEU A 46 -4.13 -14.28 -17.02
C LEU A 46 -3.80 -15.73 -16.71
N VAL A 47 -3.35 -16.06 -15.49
CA VAL A 47 -2.98 -17.43 -15.10
C VAL A 47 -4.11 -18.45 -15.34
N PRO A 48 -5.38 -18.19 -14.97
CA PRO A 48 -6.47 -19.13 -15.23
C PRO A 48 -6.71 -19.39 -16.73
N LEU A 49 -6.50 -18.39 -17.59
CA LEU A 49 -6.63 -18.56 -19.05
C LEU A 49 -5.55 -19.49 -19.59
N ILE A 50 -4.31 -19.37 -19.12
CA ILE A 50 -3.22 -20.27 -19.49
C ILE A 50 -3.55 -21.69 -19.05
N THR A 51 -4.02 -21.87 -17.81
CA THR A 51 -4.44 -23.17 -17.29
C THR A 51 -5.56 -23.79 -18.12
N LYS A 52 -6.55 -22.99 -18.54
CA LYS A 52 -7.63 -23.44 -19.42
C LYS A 52 -7.08 -24.02 -20.73
N VAL A 53 -6.18 -23.30 -21.40
CA VAL A 53 -5.61 -23.76 -22.68
C VAL A 53 -4.78 -25.03 -22.50
N ILE A 54 -4.07 -25.20 -21.37
CA ILE A 54 -3.37 -26.45 -21.07
C ILE A 54 -4.36 -27.62 -20.99
N ILE A 55 -5.48 -27.44 -20.29
CA ILE A 55 -6.49 -28.48 -20.15
C ILE A 55 -7.12 -28.81 -21.53
N ASP A 56 -7.60 -27.79 -22.24
CA ASP A 56 -8.36 -27.97 -23.47
C ASP A 56 -7.48 -28.48 -24.65
N ASP A 57 -6.33 -27.86 -24.88
CA ASP A 57 -5.53 -28.11 -26.10
C ASP A 57 -4.47 -29.20 -25.92
N VAL A 58 -3.94 -29.37 -24.71
CA VAL A 58 -2.82 -30.30 -24.43
C VAL A 58 -3.32 -31.62 -23.87
N VAL A 59 -4.18 -31.59 -22.83
CA VAL A 59 -4.65 -32.81 -22.17
C VAL A 59 -5.78 -33.48 -22.95
N VAL A 60 -6.75 -32.70 -23.45
CA VAL A 60 -7.87 -33.25 -24.22
C VAL A 60 -7.50 -33.38 -25.70
N GLY A 61 -7.08 -32.28 -26.33
CA GLY A 61 -6.82 -32.25 -27.78
C GLY A 61 -5.50 -32.89 -28.25
N HIS A 62 -4.48 -33.02 -27.39
CA HIS A 62 -3.13 -33.49 -27.74
C HIS A 62 -2.47 -32.72 -28.91
N THR A 63 -2.89 -31.48 -29.17
CA THR A 63 -2.47 -30.71 -30.37
C THR A 63 -1.29 -29.78 -30.13
N ARG A 64 -1.02 -29.40 -28.87
CA ARG A 64 0.04 -28.45 -28.50
C ARG A 64 1.04 -29.08 -27.53
N SER A 65 2.29 -28.60 -27.57
CA SER A 65 3.36 -29.04 -26.66
C SER A 65 3.14 -28.53 -25.23
N LEU A 66 3.08 -29.44 -24.26
CA LEU A 66 3.00 -29.16 -22.82
C LEU A 66 4.14 -28.27 -22.35
N ALA A 67 5.35 -28.45 -22.90
CA ALA A 67 6.55 -27.74 -22.46
C ALA A 67 6.43 -26.22 -22.65
N VAL A 68 5.80 -25.75 -23.72
CA VAL A 68 5.64 -24.31 -24.02
C VAL A 68 4.73 -23.64 -22.99
N TRP A 69 3.58 -24.25 -22.69
CA TRP A 69 2.61 -23.69 -21.77
C TRP A 69 3.05 -23.78 -20.31
N THR A 70 3.71 -24.87 -19.93
CA THR A 70 4.37 -24.96 -18.61
C THR A 70 5.48 -23.91 -18.49
N GLY A 71 6.27 -23.70 -19.55
CA GLY A 71 7.27 -22.61 -19.59
C GLY A 71 6.64 -21.23 -19.41
N LEU A 72 5.49 -20.98 -20.04
CA LEU A 72 4.74 -19.73 -19.87
C LEU A 72 4.26 -19.53 -18.43
N LEU A 73 3.80 -20.59 -17.75
CA LEU A 73 3.44 -20.53 -16.34
C LEU A 73 4.62 -20.21 -15.43
N ILE A 74 5.80 -20.76 -15.72
CA ILE A 74 7.03 -20.45 -14.97
C ILE A 74 7.40 -18.97 -15.14
N VAL A 75 7.32 -18.44 -16.37
CA VAL A 75 7.55 -17.01 -16.65
C VAL A 75 6.52 -16.15 -15.91
N ALA A 76 5.24 -16.50 -15.96
CA ALA A 76 4.19 -15.79 -15.24
C ALA A 76 4.44 -15.79 -13.71
N ALA A 77 4.85 -16.92 -13.14
CA ALA A 77 5.22 -17.02 -11.73
C ALA A 77 6.39 -16.09 -11.38
N GLY A 78 7.42 -16.03 -12.23
CA GLY A 78 8.54 -15.09 -12.09
C GLY A 78 8.10 -13.62 -12.13
N LEU A 79 7.21 -13.26 -13.05
CA LEU A 79 6.67 -11.90 -13.14
C LEU A 79 5.83 -11.52 -11.92
N VAL A 80 4.98 -12.43 -11.43
CA VAL A 80 4.19 -12.22 -10.21
C VAL A 80 5.10 -12.07 -8.99
N TYR A 81 6.15 -12.89 -8.89
CA TYR A 81 7.14 -12.80 -7.83
C TYR A 81 7.86 -11.44 -7.86
N ALA A 82 8.42 -11.05 -9.01
CA ALA A 82 9.13 -9.79 -9.17
C ALA A 82 8.23 -8.59 -8.86
N SER A 83 6.99 -8.60 -9.36
CA SER A 83 5.98 -7.58 -9.10
C SER A 83 5.66 -7.49 -7.60
N THR A 84 5.46 -8.62 -6.94
CA THR A 84 5.21 -8.69 -5.50
C THR A 84 6.39 -8.20 -4.69
N TYR A 85 7.62 -8.54 -5.09
CA TYR A 85 8.84 -8.08 -4.45
C TYR A 85 8.98 -6.56 -4.53
N ILE A 86 8.87 -6.00 -5.73
CA ILE A 86 8.94 -4.55 -5.97
C ILE A 86 7.86 -3.84 -5.13
N ARG A 87 6.62 -4.32 -5.19
CA ARG A 87 5.51 -3.76 -4.40
C ARG A 87 5.82 -3.74 -2.91
N ARG A 88 6.27 -4.88 -2.35
CA ARG A 88 6.56 -5.00 -0.91
C ARG A 88 7.74 -4.13 -0.50
N TYR A 89 8.79 -4.09 -1.30
CA TYR A 89 10.00 -3.30 -1.00
C TYR A 89 9.69 -1.80 -1.03
N TYR A 90 9.13 -1.29 -2.13
CA TYR A 90 8.86 0.15 -2.26
C TYR A 90 7.66 0.62 -1.43
N GLY A 91 6.64 -0.23 -1.24
CA GLY A 91 5.53 0.05 -0.32
C GLY A 91 5.98 0.09 1.13
N GLY A 92 6.83 -0.85 1.55
CA GLY A 92 7.42 -0.85 2.90
C GLY A 92 8.33 0.36 3.13
N ARG A 93 9.18 0.69 2.15
CA ARG A 93 10.05 1.88 2.20
C ARG A 93 9.23 3.17 2.32
N LEU A 94 8.20 3.33 1.48
CA LEU A 94 7.26 4.46 1.56
C LEU A 94 6.64 4.59 2.95
N ALA A 95 6.15 3.48 3.51
CA ALA A 95 5.50 3.48 4.81
C ALA A 95 6.46 3.89 5.92
N LEU A 96 7.70 3.39 5.91
CA LEU A 96 8.75 3.75 6.86
C LEU A 96 9.19 5.21 6.73
N ASP A 97 9.39 5.68 5.50
CA ASP A 97 9.80 7.06 5.22
C ASP A 97 8.74 8.05 5.74
N VAL A 98 7.46 7.82 5.43
CA VAL A 98 6.35 8.65 5.92
C VAL A 98 6.22 8.56 7.43
N GLN A 99 6.36 7.37 8.01
CA GLN A 99 6.33 7.18 9.47
C GLN A 99 7.44 7.97 10.16
N HIS A 100 8.64 7.98 9.59
CA HIS A 100 9.78 8.73 10.10
C HIS A 100 9.51 10.24 10.07
N ASP A 101 9.03 10.77 8.94
CA ASP A 101 8.69 12.18 8.78
C ASP A 101 7.64 12.63 9.80
N LEU A 102 6.59 11.84 9.99
CA LEU A 102 5.52 12.14 10.95
C LEU A 102 6.04 12.09 12.40
N ARG A 103 6.88 11.10 12.73
CA ARG A 103 7.51 10.98 14.05
C ARG A 103 8.39 12.19 14.36
N THR A 104 9.25 12.58 13.42
CA THR A 104 10.16 13.72 13.58
C THR A 104 9.39 15.03 13.70
N GLY A 105 8.35 15.24 12.90
CA GLY A 105 7.48 16.41 13.00
C GLY A 105 6.73 16.50 14.33
N MET A 106 6.24 15.37 14.83
CA MET A 106 5.62 15.29 16.15
C MET A 106 6.61 15.65 17.26
N TYR A 107 7.80 15.06 17.28
CA TYR A 107 8.80 15.40 18.30
C TYR A 107 9.19 16.87 18.25
N GLY A 108 9.40 17.43 17.06
CA GLY A 108 9.71 18.86 16.89
C GLY A 108 8.59 19.79 17.36
N THR A 109 7.33 19.32 17.33
CA THR A 109 6.20 20.06 17.87
C THR A 109 6.21 20.01 19.39
N ILE A 110 6.38 18.82 19.99
CA ILE A 110 6.41 18.62 21.45
C ILE A 110 7.53 19.44 22.11
N THR A 111 8.73 19.46 21.53
CA THR A 111 9.87 20.19 22.08
C THR A 111 9.73 21.71 22.02
N ARG A 112 8.80 22.24 21.21
CA ARG A 112 8.50 23.67 21.09
C ARG A 112 7.41 24.16 22.05
N LEU A 113 6.74 23.29 22.82
CA LEU A 113 5.78 23.72 23.83
C LEU A 113 6.48 24.37 25.03
N ASP A 114 5.88 25.42 25.59
CA ASP A 114 6.33 26.08 26.82
C ASP A 114 6.25 25.12 28.02
N GLY A 115 7.15 25.28 29.00
CA GLY A 115 7.28 24.36 30.15
C GLY A 115 5.98 24.06 30.90
N LYS A 116 5.12 25.06 31.11
CA LYS A 116 3.81 24.86 31.77
C LYS A 116 2.87 23.93 30.98
N ARG A 117 2.90 23.99 29.65
CA ARG A 117 2.10 23.10 28.79
C ARG A 117 2.76 21.72 28.63
N GLN A 118 4.07 21.61 28.82
CA GLN A 118 4.74 20.31 28.88
C GLN A 118 4.40 19.57 30.17
N ASP A 119 4.30 20.28 31.31
CA ASP A 119 3.92 19.68 32.60
C ASP A 119 2.47 19.19 32.64
N GLU A 120 1.58 19.76 31.82
CA GLU A 120 0.19 19.29 31.64
C GLU A 120 0.10 18.05 30.74
N LEU A 121 1.17 17.71 29.99
CA LEU A 121 1.20 16.56 29.12
C LEU A 121 1.80 15.35 29.83
N SER A 122 1.04 14.25 29.90
CA SER A 122 1.62 12.94 30.19
C SER A 122 2.43 12.47 28.98
N THR A 123 3.70 12.91 28.89
CA THR A 123 4.61 12.65 27.76
C THR A 123 4.66 11.17 27.40
N GLY A 124 4.60 10.27 28.38
CA GLY A 124 4.54 8.82 28.15
C GLY A 124 3.27 8.37 27.41
N GLN A 125 2.10 8.89 27.78
CA GLN A 125 0.85 8.57 27.08
C GLN A 125 0.81 9.19 25.68
N VAL A 126 1.30 10.41 25.50
CA VAL A 126 1.32 11.10 24.21
C VAL A 126 2.22 10.37 23.22
N VAL A 127 3.45 10.05 23.62
CA VAL A 127 4.40 9.31 22.79
C VAL A 127 3.90 7.89 22.51
N GLY A 128 3.27 7.24 23.50
CA GLY A 128 2.65 5.92 23.35
C GLY A 128 1.56 5.92 22.27
N ARG A 129 0.56 6.80 22.39
CA ARG A 129 -0.53 6.93 21.40
C ARG A 129 0.00 7.31 20.02
N ALA A 130 0.92 8.26 19.93
CA ALA A 130 1.47 8.64 18.65
C ALA A 130 2.24 7.50 17.98
N THR A 131 2.96 6.69 18.75
CA THR A 131 3.66 5.52 18.21
C THR A 131 2.66 4.49 17.67
N SER A 132 1.58 4.19 18.38
CA SER A 132 0.53 3.28 17.88
C SER A 132 -0.18 3.84 16.65
N ASP A 133 -0.49 5.14 16.63
CA ASP A 133 -1.15 5.78 15.49
C ASP A 133 -0.25 5.76 14.24
N LEU A 134 1.05 5.97 14.42
CA LEU A 134 2.04 5.87 13.36
C LEU A 134 2.17 4.45 12.80
N GLN A 135 1.99 3.41 13.63
CA GLN A 135 1.94 2.02 13.16
C GLN A 135 0.68 1.76 12.32
N LEU A 136 -0.47 2.33 12.68
CA LEU A 136 -1.70 2.24 11.88
C LEU A 136 -1.55 2.95 10.52
N ILE A 137 -0.87 4.09 10.47
CA ILE A 137 -0.57 4.77 9.22
C ILE A 137 0.38 3.93 8.36
N GLN A 138 1.41 3.33 8.96
CA GLN A 138 2.34 2.46 8.27
C GLN A 138 1.62 1.25 7.65
N SER A 139 0.74 0.58 8.40
CA SER A 139 -0.03 -0.56 7.89
C SER A 139 -1.02 -0.16 6.80
N LEU A 140 -1.66 1.01 6.93
CA LEU A 140 -2.52 1.57 5.89
C LEU A 140 -1.75 1.79 4.58
N LEU A 141 -0.61 2.47 4.63
CA LEU A 141 0.22 2.74 3.44
C LEU A 141 0.72 1.46 2.77
N PHE A 142 0.99 0.42 3.55
CA PHE A 142 1.37 -0.89 3.03
C PHE A 142 0.21 -1.61 2.32
N MET A 143 -1.02 -1.46 2.83
CA MET A 143 -2.21 -2.11 2.27
C MET A 143 -2.73 -1.44 0.99
N LEU A 144 -2.65 -0.10 0.92
CA LEU A 144 -3.24 0.70 -0.17
C LEU A 144 -2.91 0.21 -1.59
N PRO A 145 -1.67 -0.14 -1.95
CA PRO A 145 -1.39 -0.58 -3.31
C PRO A 145 -2.13 -1.85 -3.73
N MET A 146 -2.37 -2.76 -2.78
CA MET A 146 -3.15 -3.97 -3.04
C MET A 146 -4.64 -3.62 -3.15
N THR A 147 -5.19 -2.85 -2.21
CA THR A 147 -6.62 -2.51 -2.24
C THR A 147 -7.01 -1.70 -3.47
N ILE A 148 -6.19 -0.72 -3.85
CA ILE A 148 -6.37 0.07 -5.08
C ILE A 148 -6.32 -0.84 -6.30
N GLY A 149 -5.35 -1.74 -6.36
CA GLY A 149 -5.24 -2.68 -7.46
C GLY A 149 -6.45 -3.61 -7.58
N ASN A 150 -6.97 -4.11 -6.46
CA ASN A 150 -8.18 -4.93 -6.44
C ASN A 150 -9.37 -4.16 -7.02
N VAL A 151 -9.62 -2.93 -6.54
CA VAL A 151 -10.74 -2.11 -7.03
C VAL A 151 -10.62 -1.83 -8.53
N LEU A 152 -9.41 -1.53 -9.01
CA LEU A 152 -9.16 -1.26 -10.42
C LEU A 152 -9.35 -2.47 -11.33
N LEU A 153 -9.22 -3.70 -10.82
CA LEU A 153 -9.53 -4.92 -11.59
C LEU A 153 -11.04 -5.19 -11.70
N PHE A 154 -11.84 -4.67 -10.78
CA PHE A 154 -13.30 -4.90 -10.76
C PHE A 154 -14.09 -3.88 -11.59
N LEU A 155 -13.49 -2.72 -11.89
CA LEU A 155 -14.07 -1.68 -12.75
C LEU A 155 -13.80 -1.97 -14.22
#